data_AF-A0A2P7TDK3-F1
#
_entry.id   AF-A0A2P7TDK3-F1
#
_cell.length_a   1.000
_cell.length_b   1.000
_cell.length_c   1.000
_cell.angle_alpha   90.00
_cell.angle_beta   90.00
_cell.angle_gamma   90.00
#
_symmetry.space_group_name_H-M   'P 1'
#
loop_
_entity.id
_entity.type
_entity.pdbx_description
1 polymer ?
#
loop_
_entity_poly.entity_id
_entity_poly.type
_entity_poly.pdbx_seq_one_letter_code
_entity_poly.pdbx_strand_id
1 'polypeptide(L)'
;MKVLSKTLLLFSLFLAFLFVFNACEHEPIWPEINNPNDTIPNDTIPNDTIPNDTIPNDTIPNDTLPEDTIVSPPDTTTQTGGTPCQPGVVYFENDVLPILLSNCAYSGCHNAQSHKEGVILDNYNHVMNTGEIEPFDPSESKLYKVITENDEDDIMPPPPAAPLSNDQIAIISQWILQGALNNACDENAGGCNTVNVSYSATVKPIIQNYCGGCHSGSAPLGGVLLTNYAQISAAALSGSLVGSLKGTAGYVPMPFQQPPLNQCYIDRIEAWVNDGAPYN
;
A
#
# COMPACT_ATOMS: atom_id res chain seq x y z
N MET A 1 32.18 7.63 68.49
CA MET A 1 31.10 6.66 68.18
C MET A 1 31.61 5.79 67.02
N LYS A 2 32.40 4.73 67.25
CA LYS A 2 32.01 3.30 67.37
C LYS A 2 30.90 2.92 66.36
N VAL A 3 31.24 2.48 65.13
CA VAL A 3 31.65 1.13 64.66
C VAL A 3 30.48 0.13 64.56
N LEU A 4 30.35 -0.41 63.35
CA LEU A 4 29.72 -1.66 62.88
C LEU A 4 29.27 -2.70 63.91
N SER A 5 28.17 -3.41 63.60
CA SER A 5 28.02 -4.88 63.81
C SER A 5 26.76 -5.38 63.09
N LYS A 6 26.84 -6.13 61.99
CA LYS A 6 26.90 -7.60 61.88
C LYS A 6 25.68 -8.38 62.44
N THR A 7 24.91 -8.93 61.50
CA THR A 7 24.59 -10.38 61.30
C THR A 7 23.72 -11.16 62.30
N LEU A 8 22.56 -11.65 61.85
CA LEU A 8 22.00 -13.02 62.05
C LEU A 8 20.73 -13.18 61.17
N LEU A 9 20.71 -13.87 60.02
CA LEU A 9 20.60 -15.32 59.72
C LEU A 9 19.43 -16.06 60.40
N LEU A 10 18.47 -16.54 59.59
CA LEU A 10 17.78 -17.87 59.60
C LEU A 10 16.66 -17.86 58.51
N PHE A 11 16.85 -18.42 57.31
CA PHE A 11 16.67 -19.82 56.84
C PHE A 11 15.22 -20.35 56.75
N SER A 12 14.67 -20.41 55.53
CA SER A 12 13.98 -21.59 54.90
C SER A 12 13.37 -21.16 53.57
N LEU A 13 13.85 -21.63 52.41
CA LEU A 13 13.62 -22.94 51.79
C LEU A 13 12.30 -22.99 51.00
N PHE A 14 12.43 -23.03 49.66
CA PHE A 14 11.56 -23.59 48.60
C PHE A 14 11.66 -22.65 47.37
N LEU A 15 11.84 -23.05 46.12
CA LEU A 15 12.11 -24.33 45.46
C LEU A 15 12.55 -23.91 44.05
N ALA A 16 13.67 -24.42 43.57
CA ALA A 16 14.11 -24.18 42.19
C ALA A 16 13.18 -24.95 41.25
N PHE A 17 12.47 -24.23 40.37
CA PHE A 17 11.82 -24.84 39.22
C PHE A 17 12.61 -24.47 37.97
N LEU A 18 13.61 -25.32 37.69
CA LEU A 18 14.17 -25.51 36.36
C LEU A 18 13.09 -26.13 35.48
N PHE A 19 12.48 -25.32 34.62
CA PHE A 19 11.85 -25.85 33.41
C PHE A 19 12.73 -25.48 32.22
N VAL A 20 13.63 -26.41 31.93
CA VAL A 20 14.20 -26.61 30.62
C VAL A 20 13.06 -27.15 29.76
N PHE A 21 12.44 -26.30 28.93
CA PHE A 21 11.68 -26.81 27.81
C PHE A 21 12.59 -26.85 26.61
N ASN A 22 13.04 -28.08 26.34
CA ASN A 22 13.62 -28.48 25.08
C ASN A 22 12.70 -28.08 23.93
N ALA A 23 13.35 -27.73 22.82
CA ALA A 23 12.79 -27.72 21.50
C ALA A 23 11.89 -28.94 21.23
N CYS A 24 10.72 -28.69 20.66
CA CYS A 24 10.08 -29.60 19.70
C CYS A 24 10.28 -28.88 18.35
N GLU A 25 11.21 -29.30 17.50
CA GLU A 25 10.97 -30.36 16.51
C GLU A 25 9.56 -30.26 15.92
N HIS A 26 9.45 -29.55 14.80
CA HIS A 26 8.35 -29.69 13.87
C HIS A 26 8.89 -30.45 12.67
N GLU A 27 8.58 -31.75 12.61
CA GLU A 27 8.09 -32.48 11.43
C GLU A 27 7.64 -33.87 11.91
N PRO A 28 6.44 -34.31 11.54
CA PRO A 28 6.39 -35.34 10.52
C PRO A 28 5.29 -35.13 9.48
N ILE A 29 5.69 -35.16 8.20
CA ILE A 29 5.10 -35.96 7.10
C ILE A 29 3.59 -36.25 7.20
N TRP A 30 2.81 -35.57 6.38
CA TRP A 30 1.48 -36.05 6.01
C TRP A 30 1.63 -37.43 5.34
N PRO A 31 0.84 -38.44 5.73
CA PRO A 31 0.79 -39.68 4.98
C PRO A 31 0.18 -39.40 3.60
N GLU A 32 0.89 -39.82 2.55
CA GLU A 32 0.31 -39.99 1.22
C GLU A 32 -1.00 -40.76 1.36
N ILE A 33 -2.10 -40.11 1.00
CA ILE A 33 -3.34 -40.80 0.65
C ILE A 33 -3.08 -41.56 -0.65
N ASN A 34 -2.59 -42.80 -0.50
CA ASN A 34 -2.63 -43.81 -1.53
C ASN A 34 -4.10 -44.11 -1.85
N ASN A 35 -4.67 -43.37 -2.80
CA ASN A 35 -5.93 -43.71 -3.44
C ASN A 35 -5.67 -44.91 -4.37
N PRO A 36 -6.19 -46.13 -4.11
CA PRO A 36 -5.93 -47.30 -4.94
C PRO A 36 -6.70 -47.30 -6.27
N ASN A 37 -7.31 -46.18 -6.66
CA ASN A 37 -8.21 -46.13 -7.81
C ASN A 37 -7.92 -45.05 -8.84
N ASP A 38 -6.72 -44.46 -8.84
CA ASP A 38 -6.28 -43.62 -9.96
C ASP A 38 -5.58 -44.48 -11.03
N THR A 39 -6.40 -45.17 -11.84
CA THR A 39 -5.91 -45.76 -13.09
C THR A 39 -6.16 -44.75 -14.19
N ILE A 40 -5.12 -44.00 -14.56
CA ILE A 40 -5.10 -43.22 -15.80
C ILE A 40 -5.17 -44.24 -16.96
N PRO A 41 -6.17 -44.17 -17.84
CA PRO A 41 -6.20 -45.01 -19.04
C PRO A 41 -4.99 -44.70 -19.91
N ASN A 42 -4.27 -45.76 -20.28
CA ASN A 42 -3.16 -45.70 -21.23
C ASN A 42 -3.69 -45.30 -22.61
N ASP A 43 -3.70 -44.00 -22.90
CA ASP A 43 -4.01 -43.47 -24.22
C ASP A 43 -2.87 -43.82 -25.17
N THR A 44 -3.09 -44.90 -25.92
CA THR A 44 -2.22 -45.28 -27.03
C THR A 44 -2.65 -44.46 -28.24
N ILE A 45 -1.83 -43.49 -28.63
CA ILE A 45 -2.03 -42.71 -29.86
C ILE A 45 -1.94 -43.68 -31.07
N PRO A 46 -2.98 -43.79 -31.92
CA PRO A 46 -2.89 -44.54 -33.16
C PRO A 46 -1.91 -43.88 -34.12
N ASN A 47 -1.07 -44.70 -34.76
CA ASN A 47 -0.09 -44.31 -35.75
C ASN A 47 -0.77 -43.73 -37.00
N ASP A 48 -0.94 -42.42 -37.05
CA ASP A 48 -1.44 -41.70 -38.22
C ASP A 48 -0.36 -41.61 -39.29
N THR A 49 -0.61 -42.29 -40.41
CA THR A 49 0.25 -42.28 -41.59
C THR A 49 -0.16 -41.11 -42.46
N ILE A 50 0.70 -40.10 -42.59
CA ILE A 50 0.46 -38.94 -43.47
C ILE A 50 0.52 -39.39 -44.94
N PRO A 51 -0.53 -39.17 -45.75
CA PRO A 51 -0.44 -39.34 -47.20
C PRO A 51 0.39 -38.21 -47.82
N ASN A 52 1.28 -38.59 -48.72
CA ASN A 52 2.18 -37.73 -49.49
C ASN A 52 1.40 -36.77 -50.40
N ASP A 53 1.19 -35.53 -49.96
CA ASP A 53 0.56 -34.48 -50.75
C ASP A 53 1.61 -33.79 -51.64
N THR A 54 1.39 -33.86 -52.94
CA THR A 54 2.26 -33.26 -53.96
C THR A 54 1.75 -31.86 -54.27
N ILE A 55 2.52 -30.82 -53.95
CA ILE A 55 2.16 -29.43 -54.22
C ILE A 55 2.30 -29.14 -55.74
N PRO A 56 1.24 -28.67 -56.43
CA PRO A 56 1.36 -28.13 -57.77
C PRO A 56 2.00 -26.72 -57.74
N ASN A 57 2.91 -26.50 -58.68
CA ASN A 57 3.65 -25.26 -58.89
C ASN A 57 2.74 -24.06 -59.17
N ASP A 58 2.52 -23.20 -58.16
CA ASP A 58 1.76 -21.96 -58.30
C ASP A 58 2.69 -20.78 -58.59
N THR A 59 2.44 -20.11 -59.71
CA THR A 59 3.23 -18.97 -60.20
C THR A 59 2.59 -17.68 -59.69
N ILE A 60 3.30 -16.91 -58.86
CA ILE A 60 2.80 -15.65 -58.31
C ILE A 60 2.81 -14.55 -59.39
N PRO A 61 1.68 -13.90 -59.70
CA PRO A 61 1.66 -12.68 -60.50
C PRO A 61 2.14 -11.48 -59.67
N ASN A 62 2.97 -10.65 -60.29
CA ASN A 62 3.54 -9.41 -59.77
C ASN A 62 2.46 -8.42 -59.28
N ASP A 63 2.26 -8.35 -57.96
CA ASP A 63 1.38 -7.38 -57.32
C ASP A 63 2.17 -6.11 -56.95
N THR A 64 1.71 -4.98 -57.47
CA THR A 64 2.36 -3.68 -57.29
C THR A 64 1.61 -2.97 -56.18
N LEU A 65 2.19 -2.93 -54.98
CA LEU A 65 1.61 -2.29 -53.80
C LEU A 65 1.42 -0.78 -54.05
N PRO A 66 0.25 -0.19 -53.76
CA PRO A 66 0.06 1.25 -53.75
C PRO A 66 0.81 1.87 -52.57
N GLU A 67 1.37 3.05 -52.82
CA GLU A 67 2.20 3.83 -51.90
C GLU A 67 1.43 4.19 -50.62
N ASP A 68 1.82 3.54 -49.52
CA ASP A 68 1.24 3.74 -48.20
C ASP A 68 1.64 5.12 -47.68
N THR A 69 0.67 6.02 -47.62
CA THR A 69 0.87 7.38 -47.14
C THR A 69 0.93 7.29 -45.62
N ILE A 70 2.13 7.10 -45.06
CA ILE A 70 2.37 7.16 -43.62
C ILE A 70 2.05 8.59 -43.18
N VAL A 71 0.82 8.80 -42.73
CA VAL A 71 0.46 9.95 -41.90
C VAL A 71 1.15 9.73 -40.57
N SER A 72 2.34 10.32 -40.41
CA SER A 72 2.98 10.45 -39.12
C SER A 72 1.99 11.05 -38.11
N PRO A 73 1.82 10.46 -36.91
CA PRO A 73 1.03 11.10 -35.87
C PRO A 73 1.65 12.47 -35.54
N PRO A 74 0.84 13.51 -35.27
CA PRO A 74 1.36 14.85 -35.02
C PRO A 74 2.21 14.86 -33.75
N ASP A 75 3.48 15.11 -33.99
CA ASP A 75 4.48 15.86 -33.22
C ASP A 75 4.25 16.09 -31.72
N THR A 76 5.10 15.43 -30.93
CA THR A 76 5.94 15.99 -29.86
C THR A 76 5.49 17.31 -29.22
N THR A 77 4.49 17.25 -28.34
CA THR A 77 4.40 18.20 -27.22
C THR A 77 5.09 17.59 -26.01
N THR A 78 6.23 18.17 -25.60
CA THR A 78 6.91 18.02 -24.31
C THR A 78 6.25 17.04 -23.32
N GLN A 79 6.53 15.75 -23.48
CA GLN A 79 6.28 14.76 -22.43
C GLN A 79 7.31 15.00 -21.33
N THR A 80 6.86 15.59 -20.23
CA THR A 80 7.45 15.36 -18.90
C THR A 80 7.53 13.85 -18.68
N GLY A 81 8.76 13.33 -18.68
CA GLY A 81 9.06 11.90 -18.71
C GLY A 81 8.91 11.21 -17.36
N GLY A 82 7.70 10.76 -17.05
CA GLY A 82 7.40 9.82 -15.97
C GLY A 82 6.72 8.56 -16.49
N THR A 83 6.70 7.48 -15.69
CA THR A 83 5.99 6.23 -16.02
C THR A 83 4.53 6.35 -15.60
N PRO A 84 3.54 6.22 -16.51
CA PRO A 84 2.12 6.28 -16.16
C PRO A 84 1.68 5.19 -15.18
N CYS A 85 0.80 5.55 -14.25
CA CYS A 85 0.17 4.61 -13.32
C CYS A 85 -0.69 3.60 -14.06
N GLN A 86 -0.50 2.31 -13.78
CA GLN A 86 -1.24 1.23 -14.42
C GLN A 86 -2.43 0.80 -13.55
N PRO A 87 -3.64 0.64 -14.13
CA PRO A 87 -4.78 0.11 -13.39
C PRO A 87 -4.48 -1.25 -12.76
N GLY A 88 -4.87 -1.42 -11.50
CA GLY A 88 -4.70 -2.67 -10.75
C GLY A 88 -3.30 -2.88 -10.17
N VAL A 89 -2.33 -2.01 -10.46
CA VAL A 89 -1.03 -2.00 -9.80
C VAL A 89 -1.09 -1.07 -8.60
N VAL A 90 -0.61 -1.55 -7.45
CA VAL A 90 -0.40 -0.72 -6.27
C VAL A 90 1.06 -0.32 -6.22
N TYR A 91 1.29 0.99 -6.05
CA TYR A 91 2.61 1.57 -6.00
C TYR A 91 2.99 1.93 -4.57
N PHE A 92 4.15 1.48 -4.11
CA PHE A 92 4.59 1.75 -2.74
C PHE A 92 4.62 3.26 -2.45
N GLU A 93 5.26 4.05 -3.31
CA GLU A 93 5.44 5.49 -3.09
C GLU A 93 4.12 6.27 -3.20
N ASN A 94 3.19 5.83 -4.07
CA ASN A 94 1.94 6.56 -4.34
C ASN A 94 0.79 6.14 -3.43
N ASP A 95 0.74 4.87 -3.02
CA ASP A 95 -0.45 4.29 -2.38
C ASP A 95 -0.18 3.81 -0.95
N VAL A 96 0.95 3.13 -0.70
CA VAL A 96 1.24 2.49 0.59
C VAL A 96 1.90 3.46 1.56
N LEU A 97 3.01 4.10 1.14
CA LEU A 97 3.79 4.99 1.97
C LEU A 97 2.93 6.14 2.55
N PRO A 98 2.02 6.80 1.80
CA PRO A 98 1.14 7.81 2.37
C PRO A 98 0.28 7.32 3.53
N ILE A 99 -0.26 6.09 3.44
CA ILE A 99 -1.05 5.49 4.51
C ILE A 99 -0.18 5.33 5.76
N LEU A 100 1.05 4.82 5.60
CA LEU A 100 1.98 4.62 6.71
C LEU A 100 2.44 5.94 7.32
N LEU A 101 2.75 6.96 6.51
CA LEU A 101 3.12 8.29 6.99
C LEU A 101 1.98 8.99 7.73
N SER A 102 0.75 8.85 7.24
CA SER A 102 -0.43 9.49 7.83
C SER A 102 -0.84 8.83 9.15
N ASN A 103 -0.74 7.50 9.25
CA ASN A 103 -1.34 6.73 10.35
C ASN A 103 -0.33 6.08 11.31
N CYS A 104 0.96 6.03 10.97
CA CYS A 104 1.94 5.25 11.76
C CYS A 104 3.26 5.99 11.99
N ALA A 105 3.85 6.53 10.92
CA ALA A 105 5.20 7.09 10.93
C ALA A 105 5.23 8.58 11.32
N TYR A 106 4.68 8.88 12.50
CA TYR A 106 4.74 10.21 13.13
C TYR A 106 5.40 10.15 14.51
N SER A 107 5.64 11.34 15.08
CA SER A 107 6.35 11.49 16.36
C SER A 107 5.69 10.72 17.50
N GLY A 108 6.48 9.91 18.19
CA GLY A 108 6.06 9.02 19.27
C GLY A 108 5.44 7.69 18.82
N CYS A 109 5.40 7.39 17.51
CA CYS A 109 4.88 6.12 16.98
C CYS A 109 5.95 5.37 16.18
N HIS A 110 5.91 5.32 14.85
CA HIS A 110 6.82 4.47 14.03
C HIS A 110 7.65 5.27 13.01
N ASN A 111 8.19 6.43 13.41
CA ASN A 111 9.09 7.24 12.58
C ASN A 111 10.57 6.99 12.90
N ALA A 112 11.51 7.47 12.07
CA ALA A 112 12.94 7.23 12.29
C ALA A 112 13.51 7.75 13.63
N GLN A 113 12.91 8.77 14.25
CA GLN A 113 13.49 9.41 15.45
C GLN A 113 12.93 8.86 16.77
N SER A 114 11.66 8.51 16.80
CA SER A 114 10.92 8.22 18.03
C SER A 114 10.14 6.91 17.97
N HIS A 115 10.48 6.05 17.00
CA HIS A 115 9.91 4.72 16.82
C HIS A 115 9.73 3.95 18.14
N LYS A 116 8.57 3.32 18.28
CA LYS A 116 8.28 2.29 19.28
C LYS A 116 8.72 0.94 18.77
N GLU A 117 9.18 0.10 19.69
CA GLU A 117 9.48 -1.32 19.45
C GLU A 117 10.50 -1.57 18.31
N GLY A 118 11.31 -0.57 17.97
CA GLY A 118 12.27 -0.68 16.88
C GLY A 118 11.65 -0.66 15.48
N VAL A 119 10.35 -0.38 15.35
CA VAL A 119 9.62 -0.39 14.08
C VAL A 119 9.57 1.00 13.45
N ILE A 120 10.10 1.13 12.24
CA ILE A 120 10.17 2.38 11.46
C ILE A 120 9.43 2.18 10.13
N LEU A 121 8.51 3.07 9.80
CA LEU A 121 7.62 2.93 8.64
C LEU A 121 7.63 4.15 7.70
N ASP A 122 8.74 4.89 7.65
CA ASP A 122 8.84 6.17 6.93
C ASP A 122 9.44 6.09 5.51
N ASN A 123 9.92 4.92 5.10
CA ASN A 123 10.38 4.65 3.73
C ASN A 123 10.38 3.16 3.44
N TYR A 124 10.55 2.79 2.17
CA TYR A 124 10.53 1.41 1.69
C TYR A 124 11.43 0.47 2.49
N ASN A 125 12.71 0.82 2.65
CA ASN A 125 13.67 -0.06 3.31
C ASN A 125 13.29 -0.29 4.78
N HIS A 126 12.84 0.74 5.47
CA HIS A 126 12.39 0.61 6.85
C HIS A 126 11.13 -0.25 6.98
N VAL A 127 10.16 -0.04 6.09
CA VAL A 127 8.92 -0.83 6.04
C VAL A 127 9.22 -2.30 5.80
N MET A 128 10.03 -2.63 4.79
CA MET A 128 10.39 -4.02 4.50
C MET A 128 11.12 -4.69 5.65
N ASN A 129 12.09 -3.99 6.26
CA ASN A 129 12.97 -4.60 7.27
C ASN A 129 12.35 -4.66 8.67
N THR A 130 11.59 -3.65 9.07
CA THR A 130 11.08 -3.52 10.45
C THR A 130 9.57 -3.75 10.56
N GLY A 131 8.84 -3.61 9.46
CA GLY A 131 7.45 -4.09 9.36
C GLY A 131 7.35 -5.59 9.08
N GLU A 132 8.50 -6.28 8.94
CA GLU A 132 8.65 -7.70 8.61
C GLU A 132 7.69 -8.13 7.50
N ILE A 133 7.89 -7.55 6.32
CA ILE A 133 7.07 -7.81 5.13
C ILE A 133 7.57 -9.06 4.44
N GLU A 134 6.67 -10.03 4.24
CA GLU A 134 6.89 -11.21 3.41
C GLU A 134 6.21 -11.01 2.05
N PRO A 135 6.96 -10.76 0.97
CA PRO A 135 6.40 -10.58 -0.37
C PRO A 135 5.51 -11.76 -0.77
N PHE A 136 4.42 -11.48 -1.47
CA PHE A 136 3.41 -12.45 -1.92
C PHE A 136 2.57 -13.10 -0.82
N ASP A 137 2.86 -12.85 0.46
CA ASP A 137 2.11 -13.42 1.58
C ASP A 137 1.79 -12.38 2.68
N PRO A 138 0.63 -11.70 2.59
CA PRO A 138 0.16 -10.82 3.66
C PRO A 138 -0.01 -11.55 4.99
N SER A 139 -0.38 -12.83 4.95
CA SER A 139 -0.61 -13.62 6.16
C SER A 139 0.66 -13.98 6.90
N GLU A 140 1.84 -13.80 6.29
CA GLU A 140 3.13 -13.91 6.98
C GLU A 140 3.78 -12.55 7.30
N SER A 141 3.24 -11.46 6.77
CA SER A 141 3.75 -10.10 7.02
C SER A 141 3.29 -9.55 8.38
N LYS A 142 4.23 -9.21 9.29
CA LYS A 142 3.89 -8.70 10.64
C LYS A 142 3.06 -7.43 10.59
N LEU A 143 3.43 -6.47 9.73
CA LEU A 143 2.68 -5.23 9.52
C LEU A 143 1.21 -5.52 9.19
N TYR A 144 0.94 -6.49 8.31
CA TYR A 144 -0.43 -6.84 7.92
C TYR A 144 -1.21 -7.51 9.07
N LYS A 145 -0.56 -8.39 9.83
CA LYS A 145 -1.15 -9.05 11.01
C LYS A 145 -1.64 -8.01 12.03
N VAL A 146 -0.80 -7.04 12.41
CA VAL A 146 -1.16 -6.08 13.47
C VAL A 146 -2.22 -5.04 13.04
N ILE A 147 -2.30 -4.69 11.75
CA ILE A 147 -3.36 -3.77 11.26
C ILE A 147 -4.71 -4.47 11.06
N THR A 148 -4.76 -5.81 11.16
CA THR A 148 -5.97 -6.63 11.02
C THR A 148 -6.35 -7.38 12.30
N GLU A 149 -5.62 -7.11 13.39
CA GLU A 149 -5.87 -7.71 14.70
C GLU A 149 -7.19 -7.20 15.30
N ASN A 150 -7.80 -7.99 16.18
CA ASN A 150 -9.05 -7.61 16.86
C ASN A 150 -8.84 -7.26 18.33
N ASP A 151 -7.71 -7.66 18.91
CA ASP A 151 -7.33 -7.31 20.28
C ASP A 151 -6.91 -5.82 20.35
N GLU A 152 -7.51 -5.07 21.28
CA GLU A 152 -7.24 -3.63 21.46
C GLU A 152 -5.80 -3.35 21.91
N ASP A 153 -5.13 -4.32 22.54
CA ASP A 153 -3.74 -4.18 23.00
C ASP A 153 -2.72 -4.48 21.88
N ASP A 154 -3.11 -5.25 20.85
CA ASP A 154 -2.22 -5.69 19.76
C ASP A 154 -2.50 -4.98 18.42
N ILE A 155 -3.68 -4.38 18.24
CA ILE A 155 -4.07 -3.68 17.01
C ILE A 155 -3.28 -2.39 16.79
N MET A 156 -2.91 -2.13 15.53
CA MET A 156 -2.27 -0.90 15.09
C MET A 156 -3.12 -0.13 14.06
N PRO A 157 -3.26 1.20 14.16
CA PRO A 157 -2.76 2.04 15.27
C PRO A 157 -3.55 1.79 16.57
N PRO A 158 -2.92 1.95 17.75
CA PRO A 158 -3.57 1.63 19.01
C PRO A 158 -4.64 2.67 19.37
N PRO A 159 -5.69 2.29 20.13
CA PRO A 159 -6.66 3.24 20.66
C PRO A 159 -5.97 4.41 21.40
N PRO A 160 -6.49 5.65 21.29
CA PRO A 160 -7.79 6.03 20.74
C PRO A 160 -7.79 6.34 19.24
N ALA A 161 -6.70 6.04 18.51
CA ALA A 161 -6.70 6.19 17.05
C ALA A 161 -7.72 5.21 16.44
N ALA A 162 -8.35 5.62 15.34
CA ALA A 162 -9.23 4.72 14.62
C ALA A 162 -8.39 3.68 13.84
N PRO A 163 -8.85 2.42 13.76
CA PRO A 163 -8.24 1.44 12.86
C PRO A 163 -8.23 1.93 11.41
N LEU A 164 -7.31 1.38 10.60
CA LEU A 164 -7.33 1.63 9.17
C LEU A 164 -8.65 1.19 8.55
N SER A 165 -9.07 1.90 7.51
CA SER A 165 -10.23 1.49 6.73
C SER A 165 -9.94 0.22 5.93
N ASN A 166 -10.98 -0.54 5.61
CA ASN A 166 -10.86 -1.74 4.76
C ASN A 166 -10.19 -1.44 3.41
N ASP A 167 -10.42 -0.25 2.84
CA ASP A 167 -9.80 0.17 1.57
C ASP A 167 -8.27 0.35 1.74
N GLN A 168 -7.83 0.94 2.85
CA GLN A 168 -6.40 1.09 3.17
C GLN A 168 -5.73 -0.26 3.44
N ILE A 169 -6.41 -1.14 4.19
CA ILE A 169 -5.94 -2.51 4.45
C ILE A 169 -5.82 -3.28 3.11
N ALA A 170 -6.80 -3.11 2.21
CA ALA A 170 -6.77 -3.74 0.89
C ALA A 170 -5.61 -3.24 0.03
N ILE A 171 -5.28 -1.94 0.07
CA ILE A 171 -4.10 -1.38 -0.63
C ILE A 171 -2.81 -2.03 -0.12
N ILE A 172 -2.64 -2.11 1.21
CA ILE A 172 -1.44 -2.73 1.82
C ILE A 172 -1.38 -4.22 1.46
N SER A 173 -2.49 -4.96 1.59
CA SER A 173 -2.60 -6.37 1.24
C SER A 173 -2.21 -6.61 -0.22
N GLN A 174 -2.77 -5.82 -1.13
CA GLN A 174 -2.56 -5.94 -2.56
C GLN A 174 -1.12 -5.62 -2.96
N TRP A 175 -0.49 -4.61 -2.34
CA TRP A 175 0.93 -4.34 -2.55
C TRP A 175 1.81 -5.52 -2.13
N ILE A 176 1.54 -6.13 -0.97
CA ILE A 176 2.27 -7.32 -0.51
C ILE A 176 2.07 -8.47 -1.51
N LEU A 177 0.82 -8.75 -1.92
CA LEU A 177 0.49 -9.77 -2.92
C LEU A 177 1.15 -9.53 -4.29
N GLN A 178 1.46 -8.28 -4.62
CA GLN A 178 2.18 -7.89 -5.83
C GLN A 178 3.71 -8.00 -5.70
N GLY A 179 4.19 -8.60 -4.61
CA GLY A 179 5.62 -8.81 -4.35
C GLY A 179 6.27 -7.65 -3.59
N ALA A 180 5.47 -6.80 -2.93
CA ALA A 180 5.94 -5.72 -2.08
C ALA A 180 7.00 -4.83 -2.74
N LEU A 181 6.78 -4.45 -4.01
CA LEU A 181 7.79 -3.76 -4.82
C LEU A 181 8.06 -2.33 -4.35
N ASN A 182 9.31 -1.87 -4.46
CA ASN A 182 9.65 -0.46 -4.37
C ASN A 182 9.38 0.24 -5.71
N ASN A 183 8.10 0.44 -6.01
CA ASN A 183 7.64 1.03 -7.26
C ASN A 183 6.97 2.38 -7.02
N ALA A 184 7.03 3.20 -8.06
CA ALA A 184 6.33 4.48 -8.15
C ALA A 184 5.77 4.64 -9.56
N CYS A 185 4.72 5.43 -9.67
CA CYS A 185 4.25 5.94 -10.93
C CYS A 185 4.14 7.47 -10.88
N ASP A 186 4.16 8.08 -12.05
CA ASP A 186 3.91 9.50 -12.20
C ASP A 186 2.46 9.71 -12.61
N GLU A 187 1.67 10.27 -11.69
CA GLU A 187 0.28 10.69 -11.92
C GLU A 187 0.16 11.78 -13.00
N ASN A 188 1.26 12.46 -13.35
CA ASN A 188 1.32 13.44 -14.42
C ASN A 188 1.74 12.83 -15.77
N ALA A 189 2.17 11.58 -15.80
CA ALA A 189 2.62 10.97 -17.05
C ALA A 189 1.43 10.73 -17.98
N GLY A 190 1.51 11.31 -19.19
CA GLY A 190 0.37 11.40 -20.12
C GLY A 190 -0.53 12.62 -19.91
N GLY A 191 -0.16 13.52 -18.99
CA GLY A 191 -0.91 14.72 -18.63
C GLY A 191 -1.84 14.47 -17.43
N CYS A 192 -1.86 15.39 -16.47
CA CYS A 192 -2.76 15.29 -15.33
C CYS A 192 -4.22 15.47 -15.80
N ASN A 193 -5.02 14.41 -15.69
CA ASN A 193 -6.45 14.50 -15.97
C ASN A 193 -7.18 15.22 -14.83
N THR A 194 -7.63 16.43 -15.10
CA THR A 194 -8.42 17.29 -14.20
C THR A 194 -9.88 17.43 -14.66
N VAL A 195 -10.31 16.65 -15.66
CA VAL A 195 -11.67 16.70 -16.20
C VAL A 195 -12.53 15.64 -15.52
N ASN A 196 -13.76 16.01 -15.15
CA ASN A 196 -14.74 15.14 -14.49
C ASN A 196 -14.19 14.47 -13.21
N VAL A 197 -13.41 15.22 -12.42
CA VAL A 197 -12.93 14.71 -11.13
C VAL A 197 -14.11 14.48 -10.21
N SER A 198 -14.22 13.26 -9.68
CA SER A 198 -15.31 12.89 -8.79
C SER A 198 -14.88 12.86 -7.32
N TYR A 199 -15.83 13.15 -6.44
CA TYR A 199 -15.62 13.00 -5.00
C TYR A 199 -15.31 11.54 -4.66
N SER A 200 -16.14 10.61 -5.13
CA SER A 200 -16.08 9.21 -4.73
C SER A 200 -14.86 8.47 -5.26
N ALA A 201 -14.48 8.68 -6.52
CA ALA A 201 -13.39 7.93 -7.16
C ALA A 201 -12.02 8.61 -7.05
N THR A 202 -11.96 9.92 -6.80
CA THR A 202 -10.69 10.65 -6.81
C THR A 202 -10.40 11.35 -5.49
N VAL A 203 -11.29 12.25 -5.04
CA VAL A 203 -10.99 13.10 -3.88
C VAL A 203 -10.98 12.29 -2.58
N LYS A 204 -12.00 11.45 -2.38
CA LYS A 204 -12.14 10.67 -1.14
C LYS A 204 -10.92 9.75 -0.88
N PRO A 205 -10.43 8.94 -1.85
CA PRO A 205 -9.22 8.14 -1.64
C PRO A 205 -7.98 8.97 -1.28
N ILE A 206 -7.75 10.10 -1.95
CA ILE A 206 -6.61 10.99 -1.64
C ILE A 206 -6.71 11.51 -0.20
N ILE A 207 -7.88 12.00 0.20
CA ILE A 207 -8.08 12.51 1.56
C ILE A 207 -7.91 11.41 2.61
N GLN A 208 -8.45 10.22 2.37
CA GLN A 208 -8.32 9.09 3.29
C GLN A 208 -6.87 8.65 3.49
N ASN A 209 -6.10 8.55 2.40
CA ASN A 209 -4.74 8.01 2.46
C ASN A 209 -3.72 9.02 2.99
N TYR A 210 -3.88 10.30 2.67
CA TYR A 210 -2.90 11.33 3.04
C TYR A 210 -3.27 12.11 4.30
N CYS A 211 -4.56 12.31 4.57
CA CYS A 211 -5.02 13.24 5.62
C CYS A 211 -5.67 12.54 6.81
N GLY A 212 -6.24 11.35 6.57
CA GLY A 212 -7.10 10.65 7.52
C GLY A 212 -6.47 10.36 8.88
N GLY A 213 -5.17 10.10 8.96
CA GLY A 213 -4.56 9.71 10.24
C GLY A 213 -4.54 10.82 11.30
N CYS A 214 -4.48 12.09 10.88
CA CYS A 214 -4.48 13.25 11.77
C CYS A 214 -5.82 14.01 11.79
N HIS A 215 -6.55 14.00 10.67
CA HIS A 215 -7.79 14.74 10.49
C HIS A 215 -9.05 13.86 10.66
N SER A 216 -9.00 12.94 11.63
CA SER A 216 -10.09 12.02 11.95
C SER A 216 -10.28 11.85 13.47
N GLY A 217 -11.14 10.90 13.86
CA GLY A 217 -11.37 10.54 15.26
C GLY A 217 -12.08 11.62 16.09
N SER A 218 -12.00 11.47 17.41
CA SER A 218 -12.64 12.36 18.38
C SER A 218 -11.81 13.60 18.73
N ALA A 219 -10.51 13.60 18.40
CA ALA A 219 -9.56 14.68 18.69
C ALA A 219 -8.68 14.99 17.46
N PRO A 220 -9.27 15.46 16.34
CA PRO A 220 -8.53 15.77 15.13
C PRO A 220 -7.54 16.91 15.34
N LEU A 221 -6.35 16.79 14.76
CA LEU A 221 -5.36 17.86 14.81
C LEU A 221 -5.88 19.11 14.07
N GLY A 222 -5.62 20.28 14.66
CA GLY A 222 -6.12 21.55 14.15
C GLY A 222 -7.65 21.72 14.21
N GLY A 223 -8.38 20.79 14.85
CA GLY A 223 -9.85 20.82 14.91
C GLY A 223 -10.53 20.55 13.57
N VAL A 224 -9.78 20.00 12.59
CA VAL A 224 -10.27 19.75 11.23
C VAL A 224 -10.57 18.26 11.06
N LEU A 225 -11.84 17.92 10.82
CA LEU A 225 -12.26 16.58 10.41
C LEU A 225 -12.35 16.50 8.89
N LEU A 226 -11.92 15.38 8.31
CA LEU A 226 -11.99 15.10 6.88
C LEU A 226 -12.50 13.67 6.62
N THR A 227 -13.44 13.18 7.43
CA THR A 227 -13.88 11.77 7.40
C THR A 227 -15.10 11.51 6.52
N ASN A 228 -15.81 12.55 6.10
CA ASN A 228 -16.98 12.44 5.24
C ASN A 228 -17.10 13.61 4.27
N TYR A 229 -18.00 13.46 3.29
CA TYR A 229 -18.22 14.44 2.24
C TYR A 229 -18.49 15.84 2.80
N ALA A 230 -19.42 15.98 3.74
CA ALA A 230 -19.83 17.30 4.25
C ALA A 230 -18.66 18.08 4.87
N GLN A 231 -17.77 17.38 5.57
CA GLN A 231 -16.57 17.95 6.15
C GLN A 231 -15.53 18.33 5.09
N ILE A 232 -15.27 17.42 4.15
CA ILE A 232 -14.30 17.63 3.07
C ILE A 232 -14.75 18.78 2.16
N SER A 233 -16.02 18.81 1.75
CA SER A 233 -16.59 19.87 0.92
C SER A 233 -16.60 21.20 1.65
N ALA A 234 -16.86 21.24 2.97
CA ALA A 234 -16.78 22.48 3.74
C ALA A 234 -15.35 23.04 3.81
N ALA A 235 -14.35 22.19 4.03
CA ALA A 235 -12.93 22.60 4.02
C ALA A 235 -12.46 23.05 2.62
N ALA A 236 -12.96 22.40 1.57
CA ALA A 236 -12.74 22.77 0.18
C ALA A 236 -13.33 24.13 -0.16
N LEU A 237 -14.63 24.34 0.09
CA LEU A 237 -15.35 25.56 -0.26
C LEU A 237 -14.94 26.77 0.58
N SER A 238 -14.36 26.56 1.77
CA SER A 238 -13.75 27.64 2.56
C SER A 238 -12.39 28.08 2.02
N GLY A 239 -11.81 27.35 1.05
CA GLY A 239 -10.46 27.54 0.52
C GLY A 239 -9.37 26.94 1.42
N SER A 240 -9.70 26.45 2.62
CA SER A 240 -8.71 25.92 3.56
C SER A 240 -7.98 24.67 3.03
N LEU A 241 -8.69 23.77 2.37
CA LEU A 241 -8.11 22.54 1.84
C LEU A 241 -7.05 22.85 0.78
N VAL A 242 -7.43 23.56 -0.30
CA VAL A 242 -6.52 23.90 -1.40
C VAL A 242 -5.41 24.85 -0.92
N GLY A 243 -5.72 25.80 -0.05
CA GLY A 243 -4.75 26.73 0.53
C GLY A 243 -3.64 26.00 1.31
N SER A 244 -4.00 25.03 2.15
CA SER A 244 -3.05 24.20 2.91
C SER A 244 -2.25 23.26 2.01
N LEU A 245 -2.89 22.61 1.02
CA LEU A 245 -2.19 21.72 0.07
C LEU A 245 -1.15 22.47 -0.76
N LYS A 246 -1.44 23.70 -1.19
CA LYS A 246 -0.54 24.55 -1.99
C LYS A 246 0.47 25.34 -1.14
N GLY A 247 0.37 25.30 0.19
CA GLY A 247 1.19 26.12 1.09
C GLY A 247 1.00 27.62 0.86
N THR A 248 -0.21 28.05 0.52
CA THR A 248 -0.53 29.46 0.24
C THR A 248 -0.34 30.30 1.50
N ALA A 249 0.15 31.54 1.35
CA ALA A 249 0.34 32.46 2.47
C ALA A 249 -0.96 32.61 3.29
N GLY A 250 -0.88 32.40 4.60
CA GLY A 250 -2.02 32.41 5.52
C GLY A 250 -2.58 31.02 5.87
N TYR A 251 -2.11 29.95 5.21
CA TYR A 251 -2.44 28.57 5.54
C TYR A 251 -1.23 27.81 6.06
N VAL A 252 -1.45 26.82 6.92
CA VAL A 252 -0.40 25.88 7.34
C VAL A 252 -0.23 24.84 6.23
N PRO A 253 0.98 24.64 5.67
CA PRO A 253 1.22 23.63 4.65
C PRO A 253 0.92 22.23 5.16
N MET A 254 0.19 21.45 4.35
CA MET A 254 -0.18 20.07 4.64
C MET A 254 0.24 19.13 3.50
N PRO A 255 0.67 17.89 3.81
CA PRO A 255 0.68 17.29 5.13
C PRO A 255 1.86 17.79 6.00
N PHE A 256 1.59 18.05 7.28
CA PHE A 256 2.53 18.78 8.14
C PHE A 256 3.82 17.99 8.39
N GLN A 257 4.98 18.58 8.08
CA GLN A 257 6.31 17.96 8.20
C GLN A 257 6.48 16.65 7.42
N GLN A 258 5.64 16.43 6.41
CA GLN A 258 5.74 15.30 5.50
C GLN A 258 6.01 15.82 4.07
N PRO A 259 6.44 14.96 3.14
CA PRO A 259 6.51 15.33 1.73
C PRO A 259 5.15 15.84 1.21
N PRO A 260 5.15 16.86 0.33
CA PRO A 260 3.91 17.33 -0.29
C PRO A 260 3.30 16.24 -1.18
N LEU A 261 1.99 16.33 -1.41
CA LEU A 261 1.31 15.49 -2.38
C LEU A 261 1.90 15.70 -3.78
N ASN A 262 1.79 14.67 -4.63
CA ASN A 262 2.02 14.83 -6.06
C ASN A 262 1.18 15.99 -6.62
N GLN A 263 1.75 16.79 -7.52
CA GLN A 263 1.08 17.95 -8.09
C GLN A 263 -0.26 17.59 -8.76
N CYS A 264 -0.36 16.45 -9.46
CA CYS A 264 -1.61 16.05 -10.09
C CYS A 264 -2.72 15.76 -9.07
N TYR A 265 -2.39 15.25 -7.88
CA TYR A 265 -3.39 15.08 -6.82
C TYR A 265 -3.93 16.43 -6.33
N ILE A 266 -3.05 17.42 -6.19
CA ILE A 266 -3.44 18.79 -5.84
C ILE A 266 -4.32 19.39 -6.96
N ASP A 267 -3.92 19.23 -8.22
CA ASP A 267 -4.64 19.75 -9.38
C ASP A 267 -6.03 19.11 -9.54
N ARG A 268 -6.15 17.79 -9.29
CA ARG A 268 -7.44 17.07 -9.28
C ARG A 268 -8.36 17.59 -8.17
N ILE A 269 -7.83 17.77 -6.95
CA ILE A 269 -8.60 18.34 -5.85
C ILE A 269 -9.04 19.77 -6.20
N GLU A 270 -8.13 20.61 -6.71
CA GLU A 270 -8.43 21.99 -7.10
C GLU A 270 -9.50 22.05 -8.20
N ALA A 271 -9.44 21.17 -9.21
CA ALA A 271 -10.46 21.06 -10.25
C ALA A 271 -11.83 20.69 -9.66
N TRP A 272 -11.89 19.69 -8.78
CA TRP A 272 -13.14 19.32 -8.10
C TRP A 272 -13.70 20.47 -7.23
N VAL A 273 -12.83 21.25 -6.55
CA VAL A 273 -13.26 22.44 -5.80
C VAL A 273 -13.82 23.51 -6.75
N ASN A 274 -13.16 23.76 -7.88
CA ASN A 274 -13.60 24.73 -8.88
C ASN A 274 -14.96 24.38 -9.50
N ASP A 275 -15.29 23.09 -9.60
CA ASP A 275 -16.59 22.59 -10.03
C ASP A 275 -17.68 22.68 -8.94
N GLY A 276 -17.38 23.30 -7.80
CA GLY A 276 -18.31 23.49 -6.68
C GLY A 276 -18.33 22.32 -5.68
N ALA A 277 -17.28 21.49 -5.67
CA ALA A 277 -17.12 20.34 -4.79
C ALA A 277 -18.32 19.35 -4.83
N PRO A 278 -18.76 18.88 -6.01
CA PRO A 278 -19.95 18.03 -6.13
C PRO A 278 -19.81 16.68 -5.42
N TYR A 279 -20.93 16.14 -4.92
CA TYR A 279 -21.03 14.76 -4.42
C TYR A 279 -21.35 13.82 -5.59
N ASN A 280 -20.32 13.39 -6.31
CA ASN A 280 -20.41 12.55 -7.51
C ASN A 280 -19.46 11.34 -7.48
#